data_AF-A5X7P2-F1
#
_entry.id   AF-A5X7P2-F1
#
_cell.length_a   1.000
_cell.length_b   1.000
_cell.length_c   1.000
_cell.angle_alpha   90.00
_cell.angle_beta   90.00
_cell.angle_gamma   90.00
#
_symmetry.space_group_name_H-M   'P 1'
#
loop_
_entity.id
_entity.type
_entity.pdbx_description
1 polymer ?
#
loop_
_entity_poly.entity_id
_entity_poly.type
_entity_poly.pdbx_seq_one_letter_code
_entity_poly.pdbx_strand_id
1 'polypeptide(L)'
;SSVIMALFMLTMPTMMTNTQIYKNKLYPQYVKTTISYAFMISLIPTLMFLYSGQEMIISNWHWITIQTLKLSLSFKLDYFSMIFMPVALFVTWSIMEF
;
A
#
# COMPACT_ATOMS: atom_id res chain seq x y z
N SER A 1 -0.58 2.82 11.47
CA SER A 1 -0.78 3.81 10.39
C SER A 1 -1.58 3.17 9.27
N SER A 2 -2.60 3.86 8.77
CA SER A 2 -3.50 3.39 7.72
C SER A 2 -2.76 3.01 6.42
N VAL A 3 -1.67 3.71 6.08
CA VAL A 3 -0.84 3.38 4.91
C VAL A 3 -0.16 2.00 5.02
N ILE A 4 0.38 1.65 6.19
CA ILE A 4 0.99 0.32 6.40
C ILE A 4 -0.07 -0.78 6.28
N MET A 5 -1.30 -0.51 6.74
CA MET A 5 -2.41 -1.44 6.58
C MET A 5 -2.78 -1.66 5.10
N ALA A 6 -2.81 -0.59 4.30
CA ALA A 6 -3.03 -0.69 2.85
C ALA A 6 -1.91 -1.50 2.16
N LEU A 7 -0.64 -1.26 2.53
CA LEU A 7 0.49 -2.04 2.02
C LEU A 7 0.38 -3.53 2.40
N PHE A 8 0.01 -3.84 3.64
CA PHE A 8 -0.20 -5.21 4.07
C PHE A 8 -1.32 -5.91 3.28
N MET A 9 -2.44 -5.23 3.04
CA MET A 9 -3.54 -5.77 2.24
C MET A 9 -3.13 -6.12 0.81
N LEU A 10 -2.24 -5.33 0.20
CA LEU A 10 -1.70 -5.60 -1.15
C LEU A 10 -0.75 -6.80 -1.18
N THR A 11 -0.10 -7.14 -0.06
CA THR A 11 0.78 -8.33 0.01
C THR A 11 0.01 -9.65 0.10
N MET A 12 -1.25 -9.64 0.54
CA MET A 12 -2.08 -10.86 0.63
C MET A 12 -2.31 -11.55 -0.73
N PRO A 13 -2.80 -10.86 -1.78
CA PRO A 13 -3.00 -11.51 -3.08
C PRO A 13 -1.70 -12.00 -3.69
N THR A 14 -0.58 -11.29 -3.51
CA THR A 14 0.73 -11.71 -4.03
C THR A 14 1.24 -12.96 -3.33
N MET A 15 1.10 -13.07 -2.00
CA MET A 15 1.45 -14.31 -1.28
C MET A 15 0.59 -15.51 -1.73
N MET A 16 -0.69 -15.30 -2.03
CA MET A 16 -1.57 -16.37 -2.52
C MET A 16 -1.19 -16.92 -3.90
N THR A 17 -0.48 -16.15 -4.75
CA THR A 17 0.01 -16.66 -6.05
C THR A 17 0.94 -17.87 -5.92
N ASN A 18 1.63 -18.02 -4.78
CA ASN A 18 2.53 -19.14 -4.55
C ASN A 18 1.78 -20.46 -4.24
N THR A 19 0.46 -20.38 -4.06
CA THR A 19 -0.42 -21.53 -3.79
C THR A 19 -1.28 -21.84 -5.02
N GLN A 20 -1.78 -23.08 -5.18
CA GLN A 20 -2.63 -23.45 -6.33
C GLN A 20 -3.98 -22.70 -6.41
N ILE A 21 -4.27 -21.81 -5.45
CA ILE A 21 -5.50 -21.01 -5.33
C ILE A 21 -5.66 -20.03 -6.52
N TYR A 22 -4.58 -19.63 -7.18
CA TYR A 22 -4.64 -18.77 -8.39
C TYR A 22 -5.38 -19.42 -9.57
N LYS A 23 -5.51 -20.75 -9.59
CA LYS A 23 -6.23 -21.47 -10.66
C LYS A 23 -7.75 -21.30 -10.55
N ASN A 24 -8.24 -20.79 -9.43
CA ASN A 24 -9.67 -20.58 -9.23
C ASN A 24 -10.16 -19.36 -10.02
N LYS A 25 -11.29 -19.50 -10.72
CA LYS A 25 -11.94 -18.40 -11.47
C LYS A 25 -12.30 -17.20 -10.60
N LEU A 26 -12.41 -17.39 -9.28
CA LEU A 26 -12.70 -16.34 -8.31
C LEU A 26 -11.49 -15.47 -7.95
N TYR A 27 -10.28 -15.89 -8.33
CA TYR A 27 -9.05 -15.19 -7.95
C TYR A 27 -8.97 -13.74 -8.51
N PRO A 28 -9.31 -13.46 -9.79
CA PRO A 28 -9.34 -12.08 -10.29
C PRO A 28 -10.32 -11.18 -9.52
N GLN A 29 -11.51 -11.71 -9.16
CA GLN A 29 -12.49 -10.99 -8.36
C GLN A 29 -11.97 -10.70 -6.94
N TYR A 30 -11.26 -11.65 -6.34
CA TYR A 30 -10.59 -11.45 -5.06
C TYR A 30 -9.54 -10.34 -5.16
N VAL A 31 -8.67 -10.35 -6.17
CA VAL A 31 -7.67 -9.29 -6.36
C VAL A 31 -8.35 -7.93 -6.53
N LYS A 32 -9.38 -7.83 -7.38
CA LYS A 32 -10.16 -6.59 -7.56
C LYS A 32 -10.70 -6.05 -6.24
N THR A 33 -11.34 -6.90 -5.42
CA THR A 33 -11.90 -6.48 -4.13
C THR A 33 -10.80 -6.05 -3.15
N THR A 34 -9.67 -6.76 -3.10
CA THR A 34 -8.53 -6.34 -2.24
C THR A 34 -7.99 -4.97 -2.63
N ILE A 35 -7.89 -4.65 -3.93
CA ILE A 35 -7.46 -3.33 -4.40
C ILE A 35 -8.48 -2.25 -4.01
N SER A 36 -9.79 -2.52 -4.14
CA SER A 36 -10.83 -1.56 -3.72
C SER A 36 -10.79 -1.26 -2.21
N TYR A 37 -10.50 -2.28 -1.37
CA TYR A 37 -10.34 -2.07 0.07
C TYR A 37 -9.05 -1.29 0.38
N ALA A 38 -7.95 -1.61 -0.30
CA ALA A 38 -6.70 -0.86 -0.16
C ALA A 38 -6.88 0.62 -0.54
N PHE A 39 -7.65 0.90 -1.60
CA PHE A 39 -8.03 2.27 -1.99
C PHE A 39 -8.79 2.99 -0.86
N MET A 40 -9.85 2.38 -0.33
CA MET A 40 -10.64 3.00 0.75
C MET A 40 -9.80 3.28 2.01
N ILE A 41 -8.89 2.37 2.37
CA ILE A 41 -7.98 2.56 3.52
C ILE A 41 -6.96 3.67 3.23
N SER A 42 -6.47 3.79 1.99
CA SER A 42 -5.52 4.83 1.58
C SER A 42 -6.13 6.24 1.54
N LEU A 43 -7.46 6.36 1.45
CA LEU A 43 -8.13 7.67 1.53
C LEU A 43 -8.07 8.30 2.93
N ILE A 44 -8.17 7.50 3.99
CA ILE A 44 -8.09 7.98 5.39
C ILE A 44 -6.82 8.82 5.66
N PRO A 45 -5.59 8.35 5.35
CA PRO A 45 -4.38 9.14 5.55
C PRO A 45 -4.32 10.37 4.64
N THR A 46 -4.88 10.32 3.42
CA THR A 46 -4.91 11.50 2.54
C THR A 46 -5.83 12.60 3.06
N LEU A 47 -7.01 12.25 3.59
CA LEU A 47 -7.93 13.20 4.18
C LEU A 47 -7.35 13.81 5.46
N MET A 48 -6.71 12.98 6.29
CA MET A 48 -5.98 13.45 7.48
C MET A 48 -4.86 14.42 7.10
N PHE A 49 -4.10 14.11 6.04
CA PHE A 49 -3.04 14.98 5.53
C PHE A 49 -3.58 16.31 5.01
N LEU A 50 -4.68 16.31 4.25
CA LEU A 50 -5.31 17.54 3.77
C LEU A 50 -5.85 18.40 4.92
N TYR A 51 -6.32 17.77 6.00
CA TYR A 51 -6.85 18.47 7.16
C TYR A 51 -5.75 19.06 8.07
N SER A 52 -4.72 18.30 8.40
CA SER A 52 -3.68 18.73 9.36
C SER A 52 -2.45 19.34 8.71
N GLY A 53 -2.24 19.15 7.41
CA GLY A 53 -1.03 19.58 6.71
C GLY A 53 0.24 18.90 7.23
N GLN A 54 0.13 17.82 8.02
CA GLN A 54 1.29 17.19 8.64
C GLN A 54 2.01 16.30 7.62
N GLU A 55 3.17 16.77 7.14
CA GLU A 55 3.80 16.22 5.94
C GLU A 55 4.58 14.93 6.11
N MET A 56 4.74 14.40 7.33
CA MET A 56 5.80 13.42 7.56
C MET A 56 5.38 12.32 8.52
N ILE A 57 4.85 11.22 7.97
CA ILE A 57 4.84 9.93 8.66
C ILE A 57 6.06 9.16 8.16
N ILE A 58 7.04 8.96 9.04
CA ILE A 58 8.20 8.11 8.78
C ILE A 58 8.01 6.79 9.52
N SER A 59 7.99 5.68 8.80
CA SER A 59 8.13 4.36 9.43
C SER A 59 9.54 3.83 9.18
N ASN A 60 10.33 3.76 10.25
CA ASN A 60 11.69 3.26 10.20
C ASN A 60 11.74 1.80 10.66
N TRP A 61 12.21 0.92 9.79
CA TRP A 61 12.63 -0.42 10.14
C TRP A 61 14.14 -0.53 9.97
N HIS A 62 14.85 -0.67 11.09
CA HIS A 62 16.29 -0.88 11.06
C HIS A 62 16.57 -2.25 10.45
N TRP A 63 17.34 -2.28 9.36
CA TRP A 63 17.62 -3.51 8.64
C TRP A 63 18.93 -4.13 9.13
N ILE A 64 20.07 -3.54 8.79
CA ILE A 64 21.40 -4.06 9.17
C ILE A 64 22.36 -2.87 9.35
N THR A 65 23.25 -2.97 10.34
CA THR A 65 24.43 -2.10 10.45
C THR A 65 25.67 -2.82 9.92
N ILE A 66 26.36 -2.24 8.94
CA ILE A 66 27.64 -2.74 8.43
C ILE A 66 28.71 -1.70 8.79
N GLN A 67 29.54 -2.00 9.79
CA GLN A 67 30.57 -1.11 10.34
C GLN A 67 30.06 0.30 10.68
N THR A 68 30.16 1.26 9.75
CA THR A 68 29.71 2.65 9.91
C THR A 68 28.40 2.96 9.20
N LEU A 69 27.92 2.08 8.31
CA LEU A 69 26.69 2.26 7.55
C LEU A 69 25.51 1.61 8.27
N LYS A 70 24.49 2.42 8.61
CA LYS A 70 23.20 1.94 9.13
C LYS A 70 22.19 1.92 7.99
N LEU A 71 21.82 0.73 7.52
CA LEU A 71 20.75 0.56 6.54
C LEU A 71 19.42 0.43 7.28
N SER A 72 18.52 1.38 7.04
CA SER A 72 17.14 1.33 7.51
C SER A 72 16.18 1.44 6.33
N LEU A 73 15.16 0.59 6.32
CA LEU A 73 14.00 0.76 5.48
C LEU A 73 13.15 1.88 6.10
N SER A 74 13.11 3.05 5.46
CA SER A 74 12.32 4.19 5.93
C SER A 74 11.28 4.56 4.87
N PHE A 75 9.99 4.37 5.18
CA PHE A 75 8.94 4.90 4.33
C PHE A 75 8.67 6.34 4.75
N LYS A 76 8.98 7.28 3.86
CA LYS A 76 8.72 8.70 4.04
C LYS A 76 7.48 9.07 3.23
N LEU A 77 6.39 9.40 3.93
CA LEU A 77 5.12 9.74 3.30
C LEU A 77 4.96 11.26 3.12
N ASP A 78 5.63 11.79 2.10
CA ASP A 78 5.57 13.21 1.72
C ASP A 78 4.28 13.53 0.91
N TYR A 79 3.98 14.82 0.72
CA TYR A 79 2.86 15.35 -0.08
C TYR A 79 2.61 14.58 -1.39
N PHE A 80 3.65 14.40 -2.21
CA PHE A 80 3.55 13.70 -3.49
C PHE A 80 3.12 12.25 -3.33
N SER A 81 3.68 11.53 -2.35
CA SER A 81 3.36 10.13 -2.11
C SER A 81 1.93 9.96 -1.60
N MET A 82 1.48 10.88 -0.73
CA MET A 82 0.14 10.83 -0.15
C MET A 82 -0.92 11.05 -1.22
N ILE A 83 -0.73 11.98 -2.16
CA ILE A 83 -1.68 12.20 -3.27
C ILE A 83 -1.58 11.10 -4.32
N PHE A 84 -0.37 10.62 -4.63
CA PHE A 84 -0.18 9.64 -5.69
C PHE A 84 -0.75 8.26 -5.34
N MET A 85 -0.63 7.82 -4.09
CA MET A 85 -1.07 6.48 -3.65
C MET A 85 -2.55 6.17 -3.93
N PRO A 86 -3.54 7.00 -3.51
CA PRO A 86 -4.94 6.74 -3.81
C PRO A 86 -5.26 6.85 -5.30
N VAL A 87 -4.60 7.74 -6.05
CA VAL A 87 -4.80 7.86 -7.50
C VAL A 87 -4.32 6.60 -8.22
N ALA A 88 -3.15 6.08 -7.86
CA ALA A 88 -2.63 4.83 -8.42
C ALA A 88 -3.53 3.63 -8.08
N LEU A 89 -4.03 3.54 -6.84
CA LEU A 89 -4.96 2.47 -6.44
C LEU A 89 -6.31 2.57 -7.15
N PHE A 90 -6.80 3.79 -7.40
CA PHE A 90 -8.04 4.01 -8.15
C PHE A 90 -7.89 3.59 -9.62
N VAL A 91 -6.80 3.99 -10.28
CA VAL A 91 -6.53 3.62 -11.67
C VAL A 91 -6.33 2.11 -11.80
N THR A 92 -5.56 1.49 -10.91
CA THR A 92 -5.36 0.02 -10.94
C THR A 92 -6.65 -0.76 -10.68
N TRP A 93 -7.53 -0.27 -9.81
CA TRP A 93 -8.86 -0.86 -9.64
C TRP A 93 -9.67 -0.81 -10.93
N SER A 94 -9.67 0.33 -11.63
CA SER A 94 -10.37 0.47 -12.91
C SER A 94 -9.79 -0.44 -14.00
N ILE A 95 -8.45 -0.56 -14.11
CA ILE A 95 -7.79 -1.45 -15.07
C ILE A 95 -8.12 -2.93 -14.79
N MET A 96 -8.31 -3.31 -13.53
CA MET A 96 -8.65 -4.70 -13.18
C MET A 96 -10.14 -5.02 -13.37
N GLU A 97 -10.98 -3.99 -13.49
CA GLU A 97 -12.41 -4.13 -13.74
C GLU A 97 -12.74 -4.23 -15.23
N PHE A 98 -12.01 -3.49 -16.07
CA PHE A 98 -12.17 -3.47 -17.52
C PHE A 98 -11.28 -4.49 -18.22
#